data_AF-A0A8T0LEC6-F1
#
_entry.id   AF-A0A8T0LEC6-F1
#
_cell.length_a   1.000
_cell.length_b   1.000
_cell.length_c   1.000
_cell.angle_alpha   90.00
_cell.angle_beta   90.00
_cell.angle_gamma   90.00
#
_symmetry.space_group_name_H-M   'P 1'
#
loop_
_entity.id
_entity.type
_entity.pdbx_description
1 polymer ?
#
loop_
_entity_poly.entity_id
_entity_poly.type
_entity_poly.pdbx_seq_one_letter_code
_entity_poly.pdbx_strand_id
1 'polypeptide(L)'
;MVAQKFLVDLNKPLVFQVGHLGEDYDEWVHEPIVSKEGPRFFQSDFLEIWNLVKLICTPSIAPAMFGGILLGYVMYDCTHYYLHHGQPKSEVPKSLKKYHLNHHYRLQNYGFGITSPLWDKVFGTVPPPQSKGDAKRR
;
A
#
# COMPACT_ATOMS: atom_id res chain seq x y z
N MET A 1 2.51 21.49 36.44
CA MET A 1 2.12 20.11 36.77
C MET A 1 2.69 19.23 35.67
N VAL A 2 3.60 18.31 35.97
CA VAL A 2 4.17 17.40 34.96
C VAL A 2 3.07 16.39 34.62
N ALA A 3 2.68 16.31 33.35
CA ALA A 3 1.73 15.30 32.89
C ALA A 3 2.33 13.90 33.14
N GLN A 4 1.55 12.98 33.67
CA GLN A 4 2.00 11.61 33.93
C GLN A 4 2.19 10.88 32.59
N LYS A 5 3.36 10.26 32.37
CA LYS A 5 3.67 9.48 31.16
C LYS A 5 2.59 8.41 30.96
N PHE A 6 1.95 8.39 29.79
CA PHE A 6 0.96 7.38 29.46
C PHE A 6 1.67 6.05 29.22
N LEU A 7 1.23 4.98 29.89
CA LEU A 7 1.82 3.65 29.76
C LEU A 7 0.85 2.73 29.01
N VAL A 8 1.35 2.06 27.98
CA VAL A 8 0.59 1.08 27.21
C VAL A 8 0.44 -0.21 28.01
N ASP A 9 -0.79 -0.66 28.20
CA ASP A 9 -1.13 -1.96 28.78
C ASP A 9 -1.21 -3.02 27.68
N LEU A 10 -0.19 -3.89 27.64
CA LEU A 10 -0.08 -4.96 26.63
C LEU A 10 -1.16 -6.05 26.77
N ASN A 11 -1.91 -6.08 27.88
CA ASN A 11 -3.05 -6.98 28.05
C ASN A 11 -4.34 -6.45 27.42
N LYS A 12 -4.30 -5.23 26.88
CA LYS A 12 -5.43 -4.56 26.22
C LYS A 12 -5.14 -4.30 24.74
N PRO A 13 -6.17 -4.10 23.91
CA PRO A 13 -6.00 -3.78 22.50
C PRO A 13 -5.18 -2.49 22.31
N LEU A 14 -4.15 -2.54 21.46
CA LEU A 14 -3.25 -1.40 21.23
C LEU A 14 -3.93 -0.24 20.51
N VAL A 15 -4.85 -0.51 19.58
CA VAL A 15 -5.39 0.53 18.67
C VAL A 15 -6.07 1.68 19.43
N PHE A 16 -6.64 1.43 20.60
CA PHE A 16 -7.27 2.46 21.43
C PHE A 16 -6.31 3.15 22.41
N GLN A 17 -5.09 2.63 22.57
CA GLN A 17 -4.10 3.13 23.51
C GLN A 17 -3.03 3.98 22.81
N VAL A 18 -2.56 3.55 21.64
CA VAL A 18 -1.41 4.15 20.93
C VAL A 18 -1.62 5.64 20.64
N GLY A 19 -2.85 6.07 20.35
CA GLY A 19 -3.17 7.49 20.13
C GLY A 19 -2.94 8.39 21.36
N HIS A 20 -2.89 7.83 22.57
CA HIS A 20 -2.65 8.58 23.81
C HIS A 20 -1.15 8.80 24.10
N LEU A 21 -0.25 8.16 23.35
CA LEU A 21 1.20 8.31 23.54
C LEU A 21 1.70 9.70 23.14
N GLY A 22 1.08 10.34 22.13
CA GLY A 22 1.49 11.67 21.68
C GLY A 22 2.98 11.73 21.33
N GLU A 23 3.71 12.63 21.98
CA GLU A 23 5.15 12.83 21.80
C GLU A 23 5.99 11.61 22.19
N ASP A 24 5.49 10.75 23.08
CA ASP A 24 6.19 9.54 23.53
C ASP A 24 6.10 8.39 22.52
N TYR A 25 5.33 8.54 21.42
CA TYR A 25 5.10 7.48 20.44
C TYR A 25 6.39 6.98 19.78
N ASP A 26 7.26 7.92 19.36
CA ASP A 26 8.49 7.59 18.64
C ASP A 26 9.47 6.82 19.52
N GLU A 27 9.62 7.22 20.78
CA GLU A 27 10.44 6.45 21.74
C GLU A 27 9.84 5.06 21.96
N TRP A 28 8.54 4.99 22.24
CA TRP A 28 7.84 3.74 22.57
C TRP A 28 7.89 2.71 21.43
N VAL A 29 7.70 3.11 20.17
CA VAL A 29 7.67 2.16 19.03
C VAL A 29 9.03 1.51 18.76
N HIS A 30 10.13 2.14 19.19
CA HIS A 30 11.48 1.61 19.03
C HIS A 30 11.95 0.79 20.23
N GLU A 31 11.22 0.79 21.35
CA GLU A 31 11.53 -0.05 22.50
C GLU A 31 11.17 -1.53 22.23
N PRO A 32 12.08 -2.48 22.50
CA PRO A 32 11.79 -3.90 22.30
C PRO A 32 10.79 -4.39 23.36
N ILE A 33 9.64 -4.88 22.89
CA ILE A 33 8.64 -5.51 23.76
C ILE A 33 9.03 -6.97 24.01
N VAL A 34 9.61 -7.25 25.18
CA VAL A 34 9.93 -8.62 25.60
C VAL A 34 8.74 -9.24 26.30
N SER A 35 7.97 -10.06 25.56
CA SER A 35 6.79 -10.75 26.06
C SER A 35 6.73 -12.18 25.53
N LYS A 36 6.09 -13.10 26.27
CA LYS A 36 5.88 -14.49 25.82
C LYS A 36 4.86 -14.59 24.69
N GLU A 37 3.86 -13.71 24.69
CA GLU A 37 2.82 -13.59 23.68
C GLU A 37 2.83 -12.17 23.12
N GLY A 38 2.65 -12.02 21.81
CA GLY A 38 2.65 -10.72 21.16
C GLY A 38 1.43 -9.87 21.55
N PRO A 39 1.56 -8.53 21.62
CA PRO A 39 0.45 -7.66 21.96
C PRO A 39 -0.64 -7.69 20.90
N ARG A 40 -1.90 -7.63 21.35
CA ARG A 40 -3.07 -7.63 20.49
C ARG A 40 -3.39 -6.23 19.98
N PHE A 41 -3.74 -6.12 18.70
CA PHE A 41 -4.18 -4.84 18.14
C PHE A 41 -5.66 -4.59 18.46
N PHE A 42 -6.48 -5.64 18.42
CA PHE A 42 -7.92 -5.60 18.64
C PHE A 42 -8.36 -6.57 19.73
N GLN A 43 -9.50 -6.27 20.36
CA GLN A 43 -10.11 -7.20 21.32
C GLN A 43 -10.71 -8.43 20.63
N SER A 44 -11.09 -8.30 19.35
CA SER A 44 -11.70 -9.36 18.56
C SER A 44 -10.65 -10.20 17.84
N ASP A 45 -10.71 -11.52 18.00
CA ASP A 45 -9.83 -12.45 17.27
C ASP A 45 -10.05 -12.38 15.76
N PHE A 46 -11.25 -12.02 15.32
CA PHE A 46 -11.59 -11.90 13.91
C PHE A 46 -10.93 -10.67 13.26
N LEU A 47 -10.76 -9.57 13.99
CA LEU A 47 -10.17 -8.34 13.44
C LEU A 47 -8.64 -8.39 13.42
N GLU A 48 -8.02 -9.34 14.10
CA GLU A 48 -6.57 -9.53 14.04
C GLU A 48 -6.14 -9.93 12.63
N ILE A 49 -5.29 -9.12 12.01
CA ILE A 49 -4.89 -9.29 10.61
C ILE A 49 -4.33 -10.69 10.33
N TRP A 50 -3.55 -11.24 11.27
CA TRP A 50 -2.97 -12.57 11.14
C TRP A 50 -4.01 -13.68 11.20
N ASN A 51 -5.12 -13.47 11.91
CA ASN A 51 -6.22 -14.43 11.95
C ASN A 51 -7.07 -14.35 10.68
N LEU A 52 -7.28 -13.15 10.12
CA LEU A 52 -7.87 -13.00 8.79
C LEU A 52 -7.02 -13.68 7.72
N VAL A 53 -5.70 -13.49 7.75
CA VAL A 53 -4.77 -14.17 6.84
C VAL A 53 -4.87 -15.68 6.99
N LYS A 54 -4.88 -16.23 8.21
CA LYS A 54 -5.05 -17.68 8.43
C LYS A 54 -6.40 -18.20 7.91
N LEU A 55 -7.45 -17.38 8.01
CA LEU A 55 -8.80 -17.75 7.56
C LEU A 55 -8.87 -17.86 6.03
N ILE A 56 -8.26 -16.92 5.31
CA ILE A 56 -8.31 -16.89 3.83
C ILE A 56 -7.17 -17.71 3.17
N CYS A 57 -6.05 -17.88 3.87
CA CYS A 57 -4.84 -18.53 3.38
C CYS A 57 -4.58 -19.82 4.18
N THR A 58 -5.51 -20.76 4.07
CA THR A 58 -5.35 -22.09 4.67
C THR A 58 -4.16 -22.83 4.04
N PRO A 59 -3.57 -23.86 4.69
CA PRO A 59 -2.43 -24.59 4.13
C PRO A 59 -2.66 -25.16 2.73
N SER A 60 -3.90 -25.51 2.38
CA SER A 60 -4.26 -25.99 1.04
C SER A 60 -4.37 -24.87 -0.01
N ILE A 61 -4.76 -23.65 0.41
CA ILE A 61 -4.89 -22.47 -0.46
C ILE A 61 -3.57 -21.72 -0.61
N ALA A 62 -2.69 -21.81 0.40
CA ALA A 62 -1.44 -21.04 0.47
C ALA A 62 -0.54 -21.17 -0.78
N PRO A 63 -0.32 -22.36 -1.38
CA PRO A 63 0.48 -22.47 -2.60
C PRO A 63 -0.14 -21.73 -3.79
N ALA A 64 -1.47 -21.76 -3.93
CA ALA A 64 -2.18 -21.06 -5.00
C ALA A 64 -2.12 -19.54 -4.80
N MET A 65 -2.29 -19.06 -3.57
CA MET A 65 -2.12 -17.64 -3.22
C MET A 65 -0.70 -17.15 -3.52
N PHE A 66 0.31 -17.91 -3.09
CA PHE A 66 1.71 -17.58 -3.36
C PHE A 66 2.00 -17.53 -4.87
N GLY A 67 1.58 -18.57 -5.61
CA GLY A 67 1.73 -18.61 -7.07
C GLY A 67 1.03 -17.46 -7.77
N GLY A 68 -0.18 -17.10 -7.34
CA GLY A 68 -0.95 -15.99 -7.89
C GLY A 68 -0.30 -14.63 -7.63
N ILE A 69 0.19 -14.38 -6.41
CA ILE A 69 0.91 -13.15 -6.05
C ILE A 69 2.20 -13.03 -6.89
N LEU A 70 2.98 -14.11 -6.95
CA LEU A 70 4.23 -14.12 -7.72
C LEU A 70 3.98 -13.91 -9.22
N LEU A 71 2.97 -14.58 -9.78
CA LEU A 71 2.57 -14.38 -11.16
C LEU A 71 2.14 -12.94 -11.43
N GLY A 72 1.34 -12.36 -10.52
CA GLY A 72 0.92 -10.96 -10.61
C GLY A 72 2.11 -9.98 -10.60
N TYR A 73 3.12 -10.24 -9.75
CA TYR A 73 4.35 -9.46 -9.71
C TYR A 73 5.13 -9.55 -11.03
N VAL A 74 5.30 -10.76 -11.58
CA VAL A 74 5.99 -10.94 -12.87
C VAL A 74 5.23 -10.25 -14.00
N MET A 75 3.89 -10.37 -14.04
CA MET A 75 3.06 -9.67 -15.02
C MET A 75 3.18 -8.15 -14.90
N TYR A 76 3.25 -7.63 -13.67
CA TYR A 76 3.51 -6.21 -13.41
C TYR A 76 4.85 -5.76 -13.99
N ASP A 77 5.94 -6.47 -13.71
CA ASP A 77 7.29 -6.11 -14.19
C ASP A 77 7.39 -6.20 -15.72
N CYS A 78 6.84 -7.26 -16.33
CA CYS A 78 6.80 -7.40 -17.78
C CYS A 78 5.97 -6.29 -18.43
N THR A 79 4.83 -5.92 -17.83
CA THR A 79 4.00 -4.80 -18.29
C THR A 79 4.80 -3.51 -18.22
N HIS A 80 5.43 -3.22 -17.08
CA HIS A 80 6.26 -2.04 -16.88
C HIS A 80 7.34 -1.91 -17.96
N TYR A 81 8.09 -2.99 -18.18
CA TYR A 81 9.11 -3.05 -19.22
C TYR A 81 8.52 -2.78 -20.62
N TYR A 82 7.38 -3.41 -20.94
CA TYR A 82 6.70 -3.22 -22.22
C TYR A 82 6.18 -1.78 -22.41
N LEU A 83 5.69 -1.12 -21.37
CA LEU A 83 5.24 0.27 -21.47
C LEU A 83 6.41 1.21 -21.79
N HIS A 84 7.60 0.96 -21.26
CA HIS A 84 8.80 1.73 -21.63
C HIS A 84 9.26 1.44 -23.06
N HIS A 85 9.48 0.18 -23.40
CA HIS A 85 10.24 -0.21 -24.59
C HIS A 85 9.39 -0.64 -25.78
N GLY A 86 8.15 -1.08 -25.54
CA GLY A 86 7.24 -1.60 -26.56
C GLY A 86 6.54 -0.52 -27.38
N GLN A 87 5.96 -0.92 -28.51
CA GLN A 87 5.09 -0.08 -29.34
C GLN A 87 3.67 -0.66 -29.36
N PRO A 88 2.82 -0.35 -28.35
CA PRO A 88 1.50 -0.92 -28.25
C PRO A 88 0.60 -0.49 -29.42
N LYS A 89 -0.07 -1.47 -30.04
CA LYS A 89 -0.97 -1.24 -31.19
C LYS A 89 -2.44 -1.12 -30.78
N SER A 90 -2.84 -1.73 -29.66
CA SER A 90 -4.19 -1.67 -29.12
C SER A 90 -4.37 -0.51 -28.13
N GLU A 91 -5.61 -0.05 -27.96
CA GLU A 91 -5.92 1.17 -27.22
C GLU A 91 -5.62 1.07 -25.72
N VAL A 92 -5.87 -0.09 -25.09
CA VAL A 92 -5.64 -0.25 -23.64
C VAL A 92 -4.15 -0.11 -23.28
N PRO A 93 -3.22 -0.87 -23.89
CA PRO A 93 -1.79 -0.70 -23.59
C PRO A 93 -1.22 0.64 -24.05
N LYS A 94 -1.77 1.27 -25.11
CA LYS A 94 -1.42 2.65 -25.48
C LYS A 94 -1.80 3.64 -24.38
N SER A 95 -3.02 3.51 -23.84
CA SER A 95 -3.50 4.35 -22.74
C SER A 95 -2.63 4.18 -21.51
N LEU A 96 -2.31 2.95 -21.12
CA LEU A 96 -1.39 2.64 -20.02
C LEU A 96 0.02 3.20 -20.28
N LYS A 97 0.55 3.08 -21.50
CA LYS A 97 1.85 3.67 -21.86
C LYS A 97 1.82 5.18 -21.70
N LYS A 98 0.80 5.86 -22.23
CA LYS A 98 0.65 7.31 -22.07
C LYS A 98 0.55 7.71 -20.59
N TYR A 99 -0.21 6.96 -19.80
CA TYR A 99 -0.38 7.17 -18.37
C TYR A 99 0.96 7.05 -17.62
N HIS A 100 1.67 5.95 -17.85
CA HIS A 100 2.96 5.67 -17.21
C HIS A 100 4.07 6.64 -17.63
N LEU A 101 4.15 6.99 -18.92
CA LEU A 101 5.12 7.99 -19.37
C LEU A 101 4.78 9.40 -18.84
N ASN A 102 3.50 9.70 -18.56
CA ASN A 102 3.12 10.95 -17.91
C ASN A 102 3.61 11.01 -16.46
N HIS A 103 3.60 9.89 -15.74
CA HIS A 103 4.22 9.77 -14.42
C HIS A 103 5.72 10.13 -14.49
N HIS A 104 6.48 9.47 -15.38
CA HIS A 104 7.92 9.71 -15.47
C HIS A 104 8.32 11.12 -15.96
N TYR A 105 7.61 11.67 -16.94
CA TYR A 105 8.05 12.88 -17.65
C TYR A 105 7.28 14.15 -17.30
N ARG A 106 6.20 14.08 -16.52
CA ARG A 106 5.40 15.26 -16.18
C ARG A 106 5.05 15.34 -14.70
N LEU A 107 4.42 14.30 -14.15
CA LEU A 107 3.81 14.35 -12.83
C LEU A 107 4.20 13.10 -12.02
N GLN A 108 5.42 13.10 -11.49
CA GLN A 108 5.97 11.95 -10.74
C GLN A 108 5.22 11.66 -9.42
N ASN A 109 4.49 12.64 -8.89
CA ASN A 109 3.68 12.48 -7.68
C ASN A 109 2.25 11.93 -7.95
N TYR A 110 1.95 11.55 -9.20
CA TYR A 110 0.66 11.00 -9.61
C TYR A 110 0.88 9.79 -10.54
N GLY A 111 -0.16 8.98 -10.72
CA GLY A 111 -0.17 7.88 -11.69
C GLY A 111 0.77 6.74 -11.33
N PHE A 112 0.64 6.21 -10.11
CA PHE A 112 1.48 5.12 -9.61
C PHE A 112 1.08 3.76 -10.20
N GLY A 113 -0.14 3.63 -10.72
CA GLY A 113 -0.64 2.41 -11.32
C GLY A 113 0.00 2.07 -12.67
N ILE A 114 0.65 0.91 -12.75
CA ILE A 114 1.29 0.41 -13.98
C ILE A 114 0.36 -0.49 -14.79
N THR A 115 -0.21 -1.50 -14.15
CA THR A 115 -1.11 -2.48 -14.80
C THR A 115 -2.54 -1.95 -14.93
N SER A 116 -2.94 -1.05 -14.04
CA SER A 116 -4.22 -0.34 -14.11
C SER A 116 -4.20 0.93 -13.24
N PRO A 117 -5.04 1.93 -13.52
CA PRO A 117 -5.20 3.12 -12.67
C PRO A 117 -6.19 2.90 -11.51
N LEU A 118 -6.56 1.65 -11.20
CA LEU A 118 -7.62 1.36 -10.22
C LEU A 118 -7.29 1.95 -8.85
N TRP A 119 -6.10 1.64 -8.33
CA TRP A 119 -5.67 2.14 -7.03
C TRP A 119 -5.42 3.65 -7.02
N ASP A 120 -5.00 4.23 -8.15
CA ASP A 120 -4.91 5.69 -8.25
C ASP A 120 -6.28 6.36 -8.09
N LYS A 121 -7.36 5.74 -8.56
CA LYS A 121 -8.72 6.25 -8.33
C LYS A 121 -9.14 6.10 -6.87
N VAL A 122 -8.82 4.97 -6.24
CA VAL A 122 -9.16 4.69 -4.84
C VAL A 122 -8.45 5.67 -3.91
N PHE A 123 -7.19 5.99 -4.18
CA PHE A 123 -6.36 6.85 -3.32
C PHE A 123 -6.25 8.30 -3.81
N GLY A 124 -6.97 8.68 -4.88
CA GLY A 124 -6.99 10.07 -5.36
C GLY A 124 -5.70 10.54 -6.03
N THR A 125 -4.90 9.63 -6.58
CA THR A 125 -3.60 9.90 -7.22
C THR A 125 -3.65 9.83 -8.75
N VAL A 126 -4.84 9.93 -9.35
CA VAL A 126 -5.00 10.04 -10.81
C VAL A 126 -4.41 11.38 -11.30
N PRO A 127 -3.59 11.41 -12.36
CA PRO A 127 -3.07 12.65 -12.92
C PRO A 127 -4.20 13.61 -13.34
N PRO A 128 -4.15 14.89 -12.96
CA PRO A 128 -5.13 15.89 -13.37
C PRO A 128 -5.16 16.07 -14.89
N PRO A 129 -6.30 16.50 -15.46
CA PRO A 129 -6.40 16.83 -16.88
C PRO A 129 -5.32 17.84 -17.28
N GLN A 130 -4.74 17.67 -18.47
CA GLN A 130 -3.76 18.62 -18.98
C GLN A 130 -4.38 20.01 -19.10
N SER A 131 -3.75 21.01 -18.49
CA SER A 131 -4.18 22.39 -18.63
C SER A 131 -3.90 22.88 -20.06
N LYS A 132 -4.74 23.77 -20.60
CA LYS A 132 -4.56 24.34 -21.96
C LYS A 132 -3.20 25.05 -22.15
N GLY A 133 -2.56 25.50 -21.07
CA GLY A 133 -1.25 26.13 -21.10
C GLY A 133 -0.10 25.15 -21.40
N ASP A 134 -0.22 23.90 -20.95
CA ASP A 134 0.83 22.89 -21.13
C ASP A 134 0.89 22.32 -22.55
N ALA A 135 -0.25 22.33 -23.26
CA ALA A 135 -0.31 21.88 -24.64
C ALA A 135 0.45 22.82 -25.61
N LYS A 136 0.67 24.08 -25.21
CA LYS A 136 1.34 25.11 -26.02
C LYS A 136 2.87 25.12 -25.89
N ARG A 137 3.42 24.37 -24.94
CA ARG A 137 4.87 24.23 -24.68
C ARG A 137 5.49 22.96 -25.31
N ARG A 138 4.70 22.21 -26.07
CA ARG A 138 5.13 21.00 -26.80
C ARG A 138 5.35 21.30 -28.26
#